data_AF-A0A6A1UZI4-F1
#
_entry.id   AF-A0A6A1UZI4-F1
#
_cell.length_a   1.000
_cell.length_b   1.000
_cell.length_c   1.000
_cell.angle_alpha   90.00
_cell.angle_beta   90.00
_cell.angle_gamma   90.00
#
_symmetry.space_group_name_H-M   'P 1'
#
loop_
_entity.id
_entity.type
_entity.pdbx_description
1 polymer ?
#
loop_
_entity_poly.entity_id
_entity_poly.type
_entity_poly.pdbx_seq_one_letter_code
_entity_poly.pdbx_strand_id
1 'polypeptide(L)'
;MQDHFDLDYTRHEDVRTVVETMMTARRTHRNRMHAYFKKFPSKEAALLKPHPDTTEEQWKELCDLFTSEAFMKRSEQNKKNRSKLTVNHAAGSRSFQRTRACMRQCDLEGKTYTEIEVYSEILGKKSGYVRGLGRAVKPPPSSTLTTQSSDLQHQLAKARDEIEAMRAAREKDLQEFAKKQAEMEATLRDHREEQRVEQERIRLEQEERMKREQERMRVEHEERMQQEQERMRKEQERLRAEISKELEKKMSSVMEKKMSDMSKRLFSQFGGSKR
;
A
#
# COMPACT_ATOMS: atom_id res chain seq x y z
N MET A 1 61.82 -36.66 25.04
CA MET A 1 60.41 -36.45 25.44
C MET A 1 59.73 -37.78 25.29
N GLN A 2 59.32 -38.42 26.39
CA GLN A 2 58.49 -39.62 26.35
C GLN A 2 57.06 -39.14 26.14
N ASP A 3 56.53 -39.38 24.94
CA ASP A 3 55.13 -39.11 24.65
C ASP A 3 54.28 -40.07 25.47
N HIS A 4 53.57 -39.55 26.47
CA HIS A 4 52.52 -40.28 27.18
C HIS A 4 51.31 -40.44 26.24
N PHE A 5 51.28 -41.55 25.51
CA PHE A 5 50.12 -42.01 24.72
C PHE A 5 49.11 -42.80 25.57
N ASP A 6 49.18 -42.67 26.89
CA ASP A 6 48.27 -43.38 27.79
C ASP A 6 46.88 -42.76 27.72
N LEU A 7 45.96 -43.48 27.06
CA LEU A 7 44.55 -43.13 27.02
C LEU A 7 43.93 -43.37 28.39
N ASP A 8 43.45 -42.30 29.02
CA ASP A 8 42.73 -42.41 30.28
C ASP A 8 41.27 -42.85 30.01
N TYR A 9 41.03 -44.15 30.09
CA TYR A 9 39.70 -44.73 29.92
C TYR A 9 38.74 -44.40 31.08
N THR A 10 39.19 -43.73 32.14
CA THR A 10 38.29 -43.18 33.17
C THR A 10 37.75 -41.80 32.77
N ARG A 11 38.45 -41.09 31.88
CA ARG A 11 38.02 -39.79 31.35
C ARG A 11 37.01 -39.97 30.22
N HIS A 12 35.79 -39.50 30.45
CA HIS A 12 34.69 -39.63 29.48
C HIS A 12 35.04 -39.05 28.09
N GLU A 13 35.82 -37.98 28.02
CA GLU A 13 36.21 -37.36 26.74
C GLU A 13 37.08 -38.30 25.89
N ASP A 14 38.04 -38.99 26.50
CA ASP A 14 38.95 -39.90 25.79
C ASP A 14 38.20 -41.13 25.31
N VAL A 15 37.35 -41.70 26.17
CA VAL A 15 36.46 -42.81 25.80
C VAL A 15 35.55 -42.41 24.63
N ARG A 16 34.95 -41.20 24.68
CA ARG A 16 34.11 -40.68 23.59
C ARG A 16 34.90 -40.58 22.28
N THR A 17 36.09 -39.98 22.31
CA THR A 17 36.93 -39.80 21.11
C THR A 17 37.38 -41.13 20.51
N VAL A 18 37.79 -42.09 21.34
CA VAL A 18 38.15 -43.45 20.88
C VAL A 18 36.96 -44.12 20.21
N VAL A 19 35.78 -44.08 20.84
CA VAL A 19 34.56 -44.68 20.29
C VAL A 19 34.15 -44.00 18.97
N GLU A 20 34.16 -42.68 18.88
CA GLU A 20 33.82 -41.94 17.66
C GLU A 20 34.76 -42.24 16.49
N THR A 21 36.06 -42.33 16.80
CA THR A 21 37.10 -42.66 15.82
C THR A 21 36.93 -44.08 15.32
N MET A 22 36.73 -45.04 16.22
CA MET A 22 36.51 -46.45 15.89
C MET A 22 35.21 -46.65 15.08
N MET A 23 34.12 -45.99 15.47
CA MET A 23 32.85 -46.04 14.74
C MET A 23 32.98 -45.46 13.33
N THR A 24 33.73 -44.37 13.18
CA THR A 24 34.01 -43.75 11.88
C THR A 24 34.85 -44.67 11.00
N ALA A 25 35.93 -45.24 11.54
CA ALA A 25 36.77 -46.21 10.83
C ALA A 25 35.95 -47.43 10.37
N ARG A 26 35.12 -48.00 11.26
CA ARG A 26 34.24 -49.13 10.94
C ARG A 26 33.24 -48.78 9.84
N ARG A 27 32.62 -47.59 9.90
CA ARG A 27 31.69 -47.12 8.85
C ARG A 27 32.41 -46.94 7.52
N THR A 28 33.60 -46.35 7.51
CA THR A 28 34.40 -46.17 6.29
C THR A 28 34.82 -47.51 5.69
N HIS A 29 35.29 -48.45 6.51
CA HIS A 29 35.61 -49.81 6.07
C HIS A 29 34.38 -50.48 5.44
N ARG A 30 33.23 -50.52 6.14
CA ARG A 30 32.00 -51.10 5.57
C ARG A 30 31.56 -50.44 4.26
N ASN A 31 31.68 -49.12 4.14
CA ASN A 31 31.35 -48.42 2.89
C ASN A 31 32.26 -48.83 1.72
N ARG A 32 33.56 -49.02 1.98
CA ARG A 32 34.51 -49.54 0.97
C ARG A 32 34.15 -50.96 0.56
N MET A 33 33.87 -51.83 1.54
CA MET A 33 33.45 -53.22 1.29
C MET A 33 32.15 -53.28 0.49
N HIS A 34 31.18 -52.45 0.82
CA HIS A 34 29.92 -52.38 0.06
C HIS A 34 30.13 -51.84 -1.36
N ALA A 35 31.01 -50.85 -1.55
CA ALA A 35 31.34 -50.35 -2.88
C ALA A 35 31.98 -51.43 -3.77
N TYR A 36 32.81 -52.31 -3.18
CA TYR A 36 33.34 -53.48 -3.88
C TYR A 36 32.25 -54.52 -4.16
N PHE A 37 31.42 -54.86 -3.16
CA PHE A 37 30.28 -55.78 -3.30
C PHE A 37 29.35 -55.41 -4.46
N LYS A 38 29.05 -54.12 -4.64
CA LYS A 38 28.19 -53.62 -5.72
C LYS A 38 28.74 -53.80 -7.14
N LYS A 39 30.01 -54.22 -7.30
CA LYS A 39 30.58 -54.58 -8.61
C LYS A 39 30.09 -55.93 -9.12
N PHE A 40 29.51 -56.74 -8.24
CA PHE A 40 29.00 -58.06 -8.57
C PHE A 40 27.47 -58.03 -8.73
N PRO A 41 26.91 -58.85 -9.65
CA PRO A 41 25.47 -58.91 -9.88
C PRO A 41 24.69 -59.65 -8.79
N SER A 42 25.34 -60.57 -8.07
CA SER A 42 24.70 -61.39 -7.03
C SER A 42 25.63 -61.62 -5.84
N LYS A 43 25.03 -62.09 -4.74
CA LYS A 43 25.75 -62.45 -3.51
C LYS A 43 26.71 -63.60 -3.75
N GLU A 44 26.25 -64.61 -4.47
CA GLU A 44 27.01 -65.82 -4.80
C GLU A 44 28.24 -65.46 -5.64
N ALA A 45 28.07 -64.56 -6.61
CA ALA A 45 29.17 -64.04 -7.42
C ALA A 45 30.19 -63.24 -6.58
N ALA A 46 29.72 -62.51 -5.56
CA ALA A 46 30.58 -61.76 -4.65
C ALA A 46 31.34 -62.69 -3.66
N LEU A 47 30.72 -63.78 -3.21
CA LEU A 47 31.34 -64.73 -2.29
C LEU A 47 32.53 -65.48 -2.92
N LEU A 48 32.51 -65.71 -4.23
CA LEU A 48 33.62 -66.32 -4.96
C LEU A 48 34.85 -65.42 -5.10
N LYS A 49 34.71 -64.11 -4.83
CA LYS A 49 35.78 -63.12 -4.96
C LYS A 49 35.86 -62.24 -3.71
N PRO A 50 36.39 -62.76 -2.58
CA PRO A 50 36.57 -61.99 -1.36
C PRO A 50 37.44 -60.75 -1.56
N HIS A 51 37.17 -59.70 -0.79
CA HIS A 51 37.98 -58.48 -0.81
C HIS A 51 39.37 -58.77 -0.20
N PRO A 52 40.48 -58.30 -0.80
CA PRO A 52 41.85 -58.62 -0.33
C PRO A 52 42.12 -58.18 1.11
N ASP A 53 41.51 -57.07 1.55
CA ASP A 53 41.67 -56.53 2.91
C ASP A 53 40.73 -57.18 3.95
N THR A 54 40.15 -58.35 3.70
CA THR A 54 39.16 -58.97 4.60
C THR A 54 39.28 -60.49 4.57
N THR A 55 39.07 -61.16 5.71
CA THR A 55 39.06 -62.63 5.74
C THR A 55 37.82 -63.18 5.04
N GLU A 56 37.85 -64.43 4.57
CA GLU A 56 36.70 -65.04 3.88
C GLU A 56 35.46 -65.08 4.76
N GLU A 57 35.62 -65.38 6.04
CA GLU A 57 34.55 -65.39 7.05
C GLU A 57 33.94 -64.00 7.24
N GLN A 58 34.77 -62.99 7.44
CA GLN A 58 34.33 -61.59 7.58
C GLN A 58 33.67 -61.07 6.31
N TRP A 59 34.17 -61.48 5.13
CA TRP A 59 33.58 -61.13 3.84
C TRP A 59 32.19 -61.74 3.69
N LYS A 60 32.03 -63.01 4.08
CA LYS A 60 30.74 -63.71 4.07
C LYS A 60 29.72 -63.01 4.97
N GLU A 61 30.09 -62.64 6.19
CA GLU A 61 29.22 -61.88 7.09
C GLU A 61 28.83 -60.51 6.51
N LEU A 62 29.75 -59.83 5.82
CA LEU A 62 29.47 -58.56 5.15
C LEU A 62 28.52 -58.74 3.96
N CYS A 63 28.70 -59.79 3.16
CA CYS A 63 27.78 -60.14 2.08
C CYS A 63 26.38 -60.48 2.62
N ASP A 64 26.28 -61.22 3.73
CA ASP A 64 25.03 -61.50 4.43
C ASP A 64 24.38 -60.20 4.92
N LEU A 65 25.16 -59.29 5.50
CA LEU A 65 24.69 -57.98 5.95
C LEU A 65 24.16 -57.14 4.78
N PHE A 66 24.89 -57.06 3.66
CA PHE A 66 24.50 -56.23 2.51
C PHE A 66 23.28 -56.77 1.77
N THR A 67 23.02 -58.07 1.87
CA THR A 67 21.84 -58.73 1.30
C THR A 67 20.67 -58.88 2.28
N SER A 68 20.88 -58.55 3.56
CA SER A 68 19.81 -58.57 4.55
C SER A 68 18.69 -57.58 4.18
N GLU A 69 17.44 -58.00 4.42
CA GLU A 69 16.26 -57.18 4.14
C GLU A 69 16.32 -55.83 4.88
N ALA A 70 16.76 -55.86 6.14
CA ALA A 70 16.89 -54.65 6.96
C ALA A 70 17.88 -53.64 6.37
N PHE A 71 19.00 -54.10 5.82
CA PHE A 71 19.98 -53.23 5.17
C PHE A 71 19.43 -52.67 3.85
N MET A 72 18.83 -53.51 3.01
CA MET A 72 18.26 -53.11 1.73
C MET A 72 17.16 -52.06 1.93
N LYS A 73 16.21 -52.31 2.85
CA LYS A 73 15.15 -51.36 3.19
C LYS A 73 15.72 -50.01 3.65
N ARG A 74 16.74 -50.01 4.50
CA ARG A 74 17.40 -48.79 4.97
C ARG A 74 18.13 -48.06 3.85
N SER A 75 18.81 -48.80 2.97
CA SER A 75 19.56 -48.27 1.83
C SER A 75 18.64 -47.58 0.82
N GLU A 76 17.54 -48.24 0.45
CA GLU A 76 16.53 -47.69 -0.46
C GLU A 76 15.85 -46.45 0.12
N GLN A 77 15.48 -46.50 1.40
CA GLN A 77 14.91 -45.34 2.09
C GLN A 77 15.89 -44.18 2.13
N ASN A 78 17.17 -44.42 2.43
CA ASN A 78 18.20 -43.39 2.43
C ASN A 78 18.42 -42.80 1.04
N LYS A 79 18.34 -43.61 -0.04
CA LYS A 79 18.40 -43.12 -1.42
C LYS A 79 17.23 -42.19 -1.74
N LYS A 80 16.01 -42.58 -1.37
CA LYS A 80 14.79 -41.74 -1.52
C LYS A 80 14.87 -40.46 -0.68
N ASN A 81 15.39 -40.54 0.54
CA ASN A 81 15.58 -39.37 1.39
C ASN A 81 16.62 -38.42 0.79
N ARG A 82 17.69 -38.96 0.21
CA ARG A 82 18.73 -38.16 -0.46
C ARG A 82 18.21 -37.48 -1.73
N SER A 83 17.32 -38.11 -2.50
CA SER A 83 16.71 -37.48 -3.67
C SER A 83 15.73 -36.36 -3.32
N LYS A 84 15.17 -36.37 -2.11
CA LYS A 84 14.30 -35.30 -1.59
C LYS A 84 15.06 -34.14 -0.94
N LEU A 85 16.39 -34.27 -0.78
CA LEU A 85 17.21 -33.22 -0.18
C LEU A 85 17.49 -32.12 -1.21
N THR A 86 16.70 -31.05 -1.17
CA THR A 86 16.79 -29.91 -2.10
C THR A 86 17.91 -28.94 -1.76
N VAL A 87 18.23 -28.78 -0.47
CA VAL A 87 19.20 -27.82 0.03
C VAL A 87 20.22 -28.54 0.91
N ASN A 88 21.51 -28.24 0.72
CA ASN A 88 22.58 -28.83 1.53
C ASN A 88 22.88 -27.94 2.74
N HIS A 89 23.02 -28.55 3.90
CA HIS A 89 23.50 -27.84 5.10
C HIS A 89 25.03 -27.71 5.05
N ALA A 90 25.53 -26.47 5.07
CA ALA A 90 26.96 -26.16 5.01
C ALA A 90 27.64 -26.17 6.38
N ALA A 91 26.90 -25.99 7.47
CA ALA A 91 27.45 -25.79 8.82
C ALA A 91 28.00 -27.06 9.53
N GLY A 92 28.30 -28.11 8.76
CA GLY A 92 28.93 -29.33 9.28
C GLY A 92 28.09 -30.03 10.35
N SER A 93 28.69 -30.31 11.51
CA SER A 93 28.04 -30.97 12.65
C SER A 93 27.22 -30.02 13.54
N ARG A 94 27.23 -28.71 13.25
CA ARG A 94 26.44 -27.74 14.01
C ARG A 94 24.99 -27.80 13.54
N SER A 95 24.04 -27.80 14.46
CA SER A 95 22.63 -27.62 14.12
C SER A 95 22.38 -26.19 13.63
N PHE A 96 21.30 -26.00 12.87
CA PHE A 96 20.85 -24.69 12.41
C PHE A 96 20.80 -23.67 13.57
N GLN A 97 20.19 -24.06 14.69
CA GLN A 97 20.07 -23.23 15.89
C GLN A 97 21.44 -22.89 16.50
N ARG A 98 22.39 -23.84 16.52
CA ARG A 98 23.73 -23.62 17.08
C ARG A 98 24.58 -22.73 16.17
N THR A 99 24.44 -22.83 14.86
CA THR A 99 25.12 -21.94 13.92
C THR A 99 24.54 -20.53 14.01
N ARG A 100 23.21 -20.41 14.04
CA ARG A 100 22.52 -19.13 14.24
C ARG A 100 22.93 -18.44 15.55
N ALA A 101 22.94 -19.17 16.66
CA ALA A 101 23.34 -18.63 17.95
C ALA A 101 24.80 -18.12 17.94
N CYS A 102 25.69 -18.85 17.29
CA CYS A 102 27.09 -18.45 17.17
C CYS A 102 27.30 -17.23 16.28
N MET A 103 26.62 -17.16 15.14
CA MET A 103 26.72 -16.01 14.25
C MET A 103 26.20 -14.74 14.95
N ARG A 104 25.15 -14.88 15.78
CA ARG A 104 24.60 -13.78 16.58
C ARG A 104 25.41 -13.45 17.85
N GLN A 105 26.28 -14.35 18.32
CA GLN A 105 27.15 -14.13 19.49
C GLN A 105 28.55 -13.63 19.10
N CYS A 106 28.94 -13.70 17.83
CA CYS A 106 30.19 -13.14 17.32
C CYS A 106 30.10 -11.61 17.18
N ASP A 107 29.94 -10.91 18.30
CA ASP A 107 30.05 -9.44 18.41
C ASP A 107 31.51 -8.94 18.40
N LEU A 108 32.44 -9.67 17.76
CA LEU A 108 33.84 -9.26 17.70
C LEU A 108 34.14 -8.24 16.59
N GLU A 109 33.17 -7.92 15.72
CA GLU A 109 33.35 -6.93 14.63
C GLU A 109 32.16 -5.97 14.43
N GLY A 110 31.16 -5.98 15.32
CA GLY A 110 29.99 -5.07 15.23
C GLY A 110 29.08 -5.31 14.00
N LYS A 111 29.19 -6.45 13.33
CA LYS A 111 28.34 -6.81 12.18
C LYS A 111 27.10 -7.58 12.67
N THR A 112 25.94 -6.93 12.67
CA THR A 112 24.66 -7.62 12.86
C THR A 112 24.31 -8.42 11.61
N TYR A 113 24.25 -9.75 11.71
CA TYR A 113 23.81 -10.60 10.61
C TYR A 113 22.29 -10.51 10.42
N THR A 114 21.85 -10.23 9.20
CA THR A 114 20.45 -10.37 8.78
C THR A 114 20.06 -11.85 8.68
N GLU A 115 18.76 -12.16 8.80
CA GLU A 115 18.30 -13.56 8.73
C GLU A 115 18.60 -14.20 7.37
N ILE A 116 18.66 -13.39 6.30
CA ILE A 116 19.02 -13.82 4.94
C ILE A 116 20.49 -14.25 4.88
N GLU A 117 21.39 -13.52 5.52
CA GLU A 117 22.82 -13.86 5.59
C GLU A 117 23.05 -15.12 6.44
N VAL A 118 22.34 -15.25 7.56
CA VAL A 118 22.37 -16.47 8.39
C VAL A 118 21.90 -17.68 7.59
N TYR A 119 20.79 -17.55 6.87
CA TYR A 119 20.27 -18.63 6.04
C TYR A 119 21.24 -18.99 4.91
N SER A 120 21.83 -17.99 4.25
CA SER A 120 22.79 -18.19 3.16
C SER A 120 24.09 -18.86 3.63
N GLU A 121 24.55 -18.56 4.84
CA GLU A 121 25.73 -19.22 5.42
C GLU A 121 25.43 -20.67 5.82
N ILE A 122 24.26 -20.91 6.43
CA ILE A 122 23.87 -22.25 6.89
C ILE A 122 23.55 -23.19 5.73
N LEU A 123 22.92 -22.67 4.68
CA LEU A 123 22.41 -23.44 3.54
C LEU A 123 23.14 -23.17 2.23
N GLY A 124 24.27 -22.47 2.32
CA GLY A 124 25.09 -22.09 1.19
C GLY A 124 25.82 -23.25 0.51
N LYS A 125 26.49 -22.94 -0.60
CA LYS A 125 27.37 -23.89 -1.28
C LYS A 125 28.58 -24.18 -0.40
N LYS A 126 28.63 -25.36 0.19
CA LYS A 126 29.83 -25.88 0.83
C LYS A 126 30.96 -25.90 -0.20
N SER A 127 31.94 -25.00 -0.07
CA SER A 127 33.11 -25.01 -0.95
C SER A 127 33.77 -26.39 -0.80
N GLY A 128 34.07 -27.06 -1.93
CA GLY A 128 34.49 -28.46 -1.97
C GLY A 128 35.55 -28.76 -0.91
N TYR A 129 35.28 -29.78 -0.10
CA TYR A 129 36.23 -30.33 0.87
C TYR A 129 37.47 -30.84 0.11
N VAL A 130 38.63 -30.23 0.28
CA VAL A 130 39.90 -30.92 -0.01
C VAL A 130 40.19 -31.77 1.23
N ARG A 131 40.14 -33.10 1.09
CA ARG A 131 40.59 -34.02 2.15
C ARG A 131 42.12 -34.15 2.06
N GLY A 132 42.82 -33.75 3.12
CA GLY A 132 44.26 -33.92 3.31
C GLY A 132 44.68 -33.44 4.70
N LEU A 133 45.76 -34.00 5.25
CA LEU A 133 46.37 -33.56 6.51
C LEU A 133 47.27 -32.34 6.22
N GLY A 134 46.81 -31.13 6.56
CA GLY A 134 47.66 -29.92 6.52
C GLY A 134 46.87 -28.62 6.34
N ARG A 135 47.36 -27.52 6.95
CA ARG A 135 46.92 -26.15 6.63
C ARG A 135 47.55 -25.74 5.30
N ALA A 136 46.86 -25.99 4.19
CA ALA A 136 47.24 -25.43 2.89
C ALA A 136 46.24 -24.33 2.50
N VAL A 137 46.78 -23.18 2.05
CA VAL A 137 46.01 -22.15 1.36
C VAL A 137 45.48 -22.75 0.06
N LYS A 138 44.19 -22.51 -0.22
CA LYS A 138 43.54 -22.92 -1.47
C LYS A 138 44.37 -22.39 -2.65
N PRO A 139 44.82 -23.23 -3.61
CA PRO A 139 45.46 -22.69 -4.80
C PRO A 139 44.46 -21.79 -5.54
N PRO A 140 44.91 -20.65 -6.12
CA PRO A 140 44.05 -19.86 -6.97
C PRO A 140 43.53 -20.74 -8.12
N PRO A 141 42.30 -20.52 -8.59
CA PRO A 141 41.74 -21.31 -9.67
C PRO A 141 42.68 -21.27 -10.88
N SER A 142 42.98 -22.47 -11.41
CA SER A 142 43.76 -22.65 -12.64
C SER A 142 43.25 -21.70 -13.73
N SER A 143 44.17 -21.02 -14.41
CA SER A 143 43.93 -19.94 -15.38
C SER A 143 43.20 -20.36 -16.67
N THR A 144 42.57 -21.54 -16.70
CA THR A 144 41.86 -22.09 -17.86
C THR A 144 40.35 -21.76 -17.84
N LEU A 145 39.86 -21.10 -16.78
CA LEU A 145 38.44 -20.75 -16.59
C LEU A 145 38.07 -19.30 -16.96
N THR A 146 38.99 -18.53 -17.54
CA THR A 146 38.77 -17.11 -17.83
C THR A 146 37.84 -16.85 -19.03
N THR A 147 37.73 -17.78 -19.98
CA THR A 147 36.88 -17.59 -21.17
C THR A 147 35.39 -17.83 -20.91
N GLN A 148 35.00 -18.68 -19.95
CA GLN A 148 33.58 -18.91 -19.61
C GLN A 148 33.01 -17.83 -18.67
N SER A 149 33.88 -17.04 -18.02
CA SER A 149 33.47 -16.00 -17.09
C SER A 149 32.93 -14.76 -17.79
N SER A 150 33.49 -14.39 -18.95
CA SER A 150 33.07 -13.20 -19.71
C SER A 150 31.69 -13.38 -20.34
N ASP A 151 31.40 -14.57 -20.89
CA ASP A 151 30.12 -14.85 -21.54
C ASP A 151 28.97 -14.83 -20.53
N LEU A 152 29.18 -15.43 -19.34
CA LEU A 152 28.19 -15.37 -18.25
C LEU A 152 28.01 -13.94 -17.73
N GLN A 153 29.07 -13.15 -17.63
CA GLN A 153 28.98 -11.74 -17.23
C GLN A 153 28.20 -10.90 -18.25
N HIS A 154 28.41 -11.14 -19.55
CA HIS A 154 27.68 -10.46 -20.61
C HIS A 154 26.19 -10.85 -20.63
N GLN A 155 25.87 -12.14 -20.43
CA GLN A 155 24.49 -12.60 -20.29
C GLN A 155 23.79 -11.98 -19.07
N LEU A 156 24.49 -11.85 -17.94
CA LEU A 156 23.95 -11.20 -16.74
C LEU A 156 23.73 -9.70 -16.95
N ALA A 157 24.62 -9.01 -17.67
CA ALA A 157 24.43 -7.60 -18.02
C ALA A 157 23.19 -7.43 -18.92
N LYS A 158 23.07 -8.23 -19.98
CA LYS A 158 21.91 -8.21 -20.87
C LYS A 158 20.59 -8.49 -20.14
N ALA A 159 20.56 -9.48 -19.25
CA ALA A 159 19.37 -9.79 -18.46
C ALA A 159 19.00 -8.65 -17.48
N ARG A 160 19.99 -7.90 -16.97
CA ARG A 160 19.73 -6.71 -16.13
C ARG A 160 19.09 -5.59 -16.94
N ASP A 161 19.64 -5.31 -18.12
CA ASP A 161 19.12 -4.27 -19.02
C ASP A 161 17.67 -4.62 -19.47
N GLU A 162 17.40 -5.89 -19.77
CA GLU A 162 16.05 -6.37 -20.10
C GLU A 162 15.06 -6.21 -18.93
N ILE A 163 15.49 -6.53 -17.70
CA ILE A 163 14.66 -6.33 -16.50
C ILE A 163 14.39 -4.84 -16.26
N GLU A 164 15.40 -3.98 -16.45
CA GLU A 164 15.25 -2.54 -16.29
C GLU A 164 14.29 -1.96 -17.33
N ALA A 165 14.40 -2.40 -18.59
CA ALA A 165 13.47 -2.01 -19.65
C ALA A 165 12.03 -2.44 -19.34
N MET A 166 11.81 -3.67 -18.86
CA MET A 166 10.48 -4.13 -18.44
C MET A 166 9.92 -3.33 -17.26
N ARG A 167 10.77 -2.97 -16.29
CA ARG A 167 10.37 -2.14 -15.15
C ARG A 167 9.97 -0.73 -15.61
N ALA A 168 10.75 -0.11 -16.49
CA ALA A 168 10.45 1.20 -17.03
C ALA A 168 9.14 1.21 -17.85
N ALA A 169 8.89 0.16 -18.64
CA ALA A 169 7.62 0.00 -19.36
C ALA A 169 6.44 -0.12 -18.39
N ARG A 170 6.54 -1.01 -17.40
CA ARG A 170 5.50 -1.19 -16.38
C ARG A 170 5.24 0.09 -15.57
N GLU A 171 6.28 0.85 -15.27
CA GLU A 171 6.15 2.13 -14.56
C GLU A 171 5.38 3.16 -15.39
N LYS A 172 5.63 3.24 -16.71
CA LYS A 172 4.85 4.09 -17.61
C LYS A 172 3.38 3.69 -17.64
N ASP A 173 3.07 2.39 -17.72
CA ASP A 173 1.69 1.90 -17.71
C ASP A 173 0.96 2.29 -16.41
N LEU A 174 1.66 2.19 -15.27
CA LEU A 174 1.12 2.62 -13.97
C LEU A 174 0.90 4.13 -13.90
N GLN A 175 1.83 4.93 -14.43
CA GLN A 175 1.67 6.38 -14.51
C GLN A 175 0.50 6.77 -15.42
N GLU A 176 0.34 6.10 -16.55
CA GLU A 176 -0.78 6.35 -17.46
C GLU A 176 -2.12 5.97 -16.82
N PHE A 177 -2.17 4.87 -16.07
CA PHE A 177 -3.36 4.50 -15.32
C PHE A 177 -3.69 5.51 -14.20
N ALA A 178 -2.67 5.97 -13.46
CA ALA A 178 -2.83 7.00 -12.44
C ALA A 178 -3.33 8.33 -13.04
N LYS A 179 -2.81 8.71 -14.21
CA LYS A 179 -3.28 9.89 -14.95
C LYS A 179 -4.75 9.74 -15.35
N LYS A 180 -5.15 8.59 -15.91
CA LYS A 180 -6.56 8.32 -16.27
C LYS A 180 -7.49 8.36 -15.04
N GLN A 181 -7.03 7.85 -13.89
CA GLN A 181 -7.79 7.96 -12.65
C GLN A 181 -7.94 9.42 -12.20
N ALA A 182 -6.87 10.22 -12.24
CA ALA A 182 -6.91 11.63 -11.88
C ALA A 182 -7.82 12.45 -12.81
N GLU A 183 -7.79 12.18 -14.12
CA GLU A 183 -8.67 12.82 -15.11
C GLU A 183 -10.15 12.46 -14.86
N MET A 184 -10.45 11.18 -14.58
CA MET A 184 -11.80 10.75 -14.23
C MET A 184 -12.27 11.41 -12.92
N GLU A 185 -11.41 11.52 -11.92
CA GLU A 185 -11.75 12.17 -10.65
C GLU A 185 -11.96 13.68 -10.82
N ALA A 186 -11.17 14.35 -11.67
CA ALA A 186 -11.34 15.77 -11.99
C ALA A 186 -12.69 16.03 -12.66
N THR A 187 -13.08 15.24 -13.66
CA THR A 187 -14.39 15.41 -14.32
C THR A 187 -15.57 15.19 -13.36
N LEU A 188 -15.46 14.25 -12.42
CA LEU A 188 -16.46 14.06 -11.37
C LEU A 188 -16.50 15.23 -10.38
N ARG A 189 -15.36 15.85 -10.07
CA ARG A 189 -15.29 17.05 -9.23
C ARG A 189 -15.93 18.24 -9.91
N ASP A 190 -15.60 18.47 -11.18
CA ASP A 190 -16.17 19.56 -11.98
C ASP A 190 -17.70 19.43 -12.05
N HIS A 191 -18.21 18.23 -12.35
CA HIS A 191 -19.67 18.01 -12.39
C HIS A 191 -20.35 18.26 -11.03
N ARG A 192 -19.70 17.87 -9.92
CA ARG A 192 -20.21 18.16 -8.57
C ARG A 192 -20.20 19.65 -8.26
N GLU A 193 -19.17 20.37 -8.70
CA GLU A 193 -19.07 21.81 -8.51
C GLU A 193 -20.10 22.57 -9.35
N GLU A 194 -20.29 22.17 -10.61
CA GLU A 194 -21.37 22.68 -11.48
C GLU A 194 -22.74 22.51 -10.82
N GLN A 195 -23.03 21.34 -10.26
CA GLN A 195 -24.28 21.11 -9.53
C GLN A 195 -24.44 22.03 -8.31
N ARG A 196 -23.35 22.31 -7.58
CA ARG A 196 -23.39 23.22 -6.42
C ARG A 196 -23.64 24.67 -6.85
N VAL A 197 -22.94 25.13 -7.89
CA VAL A 197 -23.12 26.47 -8.46
C VAL A 197 -24.53 26.65 -9.01
N GLU A 198 -25.08 25.63 -9.68
CA GLU A 198 -26.46 25.65 -10.18
C GLU A 198 -27.48 25.77 -9.04
N GLN A 199 -27.32 24.97 -7.97
CA GLN A 199 -28.18 25.06 -6.79
C GLN A 199 -28.09 26.44 -6.12
N GLU A 200 -26.89 26.99 -6.01
CA GLU A 200 -26.68 28.32 -5.44
C GLU A 200 -27.30 29.43 -6.31
N ARG A 201 -27.19 29.31 -7.65
CA ARG A 201 -27.85 30.23 -8.59
C ARG A 201 -29.36 30.21 -8.41
N ILE A 202 -29.97 29.03 -8.36
CA ILE A 202 -31.42 28.87 -8.14
C ILE A 202 -31.82 29.52 -6.82
N ARG A 203 -31.05 29.31 -5.75
CA ARG A 203 -31.31 29.90 -4.44
C ARG A 203 -31.25 31.43 -4.50
N LEU A 204 -30.20 32.00 -5.07
CA LEU A 204 -30.04 33.46 -5.20
C LEU A 204 -31.15 34.08 -6.05
N GLU A 205 -31.57 33.41 -7.13
CA GLU A 205 -32.67 33.88 -7.96
C GLU A 205 -34.00 33.90 -7.17
N GLN A 206 -34.25 32.89 -6.35
CA GLN A 206 -35.41 32.87 -5.44
C GLN A 206 -35.35 34.00 -4.41
N GLU A 207 -34.19 34.22 -3.78
CA GLU A 207 -33.99 35.30 -2.82
C GLU A 207 -34.19 36.69 -3.47
N GLU A 208 -33.68 36.91 -4.69
CA GLU A 208 -33.92 38.15 -5.45
C GLU A 208 -35.40 38.33 -5.81
N ARG A 209 -36.09 37.26 -6.25
CA ARG A 209 -37.53 37.33 -6.56
C ARG A 209 -38.33 37.73 -5.32
N MET A 210 -38.06 37.11 -4.18
CA MET A 210 -38.69 37.45 -2.90
C MET A 210 -38.42 38.90 -2.51
N LYS A 211 -37.19 39.38 -2.71
CA LYS A 211 -36.82 40.77 -2.40
C LYS A 211 -37.54 41.77 -3.31
N ARG A 212 -37.62 41.51 -4.62
CA ARG A 212 -38.36 42.33 -5.58
C ARG A 212 -39.85 42.36 -5.26
N GLU A 213 -40.43 41.24 -4.83
CA GLU A 213 -41.84 41.17 -4.44
C GLU A 213 -42.11 41.97 -3.15
N GLN A 214 -41.25 41.85 -2.14
CA GLN A 214 -41.33 42.70 -0.94
C GLN A 214 -41.21 44.19 -1.26
N GLU A 215 -40.31 44.56 -2.18
CA GLU A 215 -40.15 45.94 -2.62
C GLU A 215 -41.38 46.46 -3.37
N ARG A 216 -41.95 45.67 -4.28
CA ARG A 216 -43.24 46.00 -4.93
C ARG A 216 -44.33 46.23 -3.91
N MET A 217 -44.48 45.32 -2.93
CA MET A 217 -45.49 45.49 -1.89
C MET A 217 -45.27 46.75 -1.05
N ARG A 218 -44.00 47.12 -0.77
CA ARG A 218 -43.67 48.38 -0.08
C ARG A 218 -44.06 49.60 -0.92
N VAL A 219 -43.70 49.62 -2.20
CA VAL A 219 -44.03 50.73 -3.10
C VAL A 219 -45.55 50.86 -3.27
N GLU A 220 -46.27 49.76 -3.51
CA GLU A 220 -47.75 49.79 -3.61
C GLU A 220 -48.40 50.30 -2.32
N HIS A 221 -47.87 49.92 -1.15
CA HIS A 221 -48.35 50.43 0.12
C HIS A 221 -48.09 51.94 0.27
N GLU A 222 -46.89 52.41 -0.08
CA GLU A 222 -46.55 53.84 -0.07
C GLU A 222 -47.42 54.65 -1.05
N GLU A 223 -47.65 54.14 -2.26
CA GLU A 223 -48.53 54.76 -3.25
C GLU A 223 -49.97 54.84 -2.75
N ARG A 224 -50.50 53.78 -2.12
CA ARG A 224 -51.83 53.80 -1.49
C ARG A 224 -51.92 54.87 -0.42
N MET A 225 -50.92 54.97 0.45
CA MET A 225 -50.86 56.01 1.49
C MET A 225 -50.82 57.42 0.88
N GLN A 226 -50.05 57.63 -0.19
CA GLN A 226 -49.99 58.92 -0.87
C GLN A 226 -51.31 59.27 -1.55
N GLN A 227 -51.96 58.32 -2.24
CA GLN A 227 -53.27 58.53 -2.85
C GLN A 227 -54.32 58.87 -1.80
N GLU A 228 -54.29 58.24 -0.64
CA GLU A 228 -55.20 58.52 0.47
C GLU A 228 -54.96 59.92 1.05
N GLN A 229 -53.70 60.32 1.28
CA GLN A 229 -53.36 61.68 1.69
C GLN A 229 -53.80 62.73 0.66
N GLU A 230 -53.62 62.46 -0.64
CA GLU A 230 -54.04 63.37 -1.70
C GLU A 230 -55.56 63.48 -1.80
N ARG A 231 -56.30 62.37 -1.64
CA ARG A 231 -57.76 62.37 -1.53
C ARG A 231 -58.23 63.23 -0.37
N MET A 232 -57.66 63.01 0.82
CA MET A 232 -57.95 63.82 2.01
C MET A 232 -57.67 65.31 1.79
N ARG A 233 -56.57 65.64 1.10
CA ARG A 233 -56.23 67.04 0.76
C ARG A 233 -57.24 67.65 -0.21
N LYS A 234 -57.59 66.95 -1.29
CA LYS A 234 -58.59 67.40 -2.27
C LYS A 234 -59.97 67.57 -1.63
N GLU A 235 -60.34 66.70 -0.70
CA GLU A 235 -61.58 66.81 0.06
C GLU A 235 -61.58 68.03 0.98
N GLN A 236 -60.48 68.30 1.70
CA GLN A 236 -60.34 69.55 2.46
C GLN A 236 -60.43 70.79 1.57
N GLU A 237 -59.78 70.78 0.40
CA GLU A 237 -59.86 71.90 -0.55
C GLU A 237 -61.28 72.09 -1.10
N ARG A 238 -62.02 71.00 -1.40
CA ARG A 238 -63.43 71.06 -1.78
C ARG A 238 -64.28 71.67 -0.68
N LEU A 239 -64.15 71.20 0.56
CA LEU A 239 -64.87 71.74 1.71
C LEU A 239 -64.57 73.23 1.91
N ARG A 240 -63.31 73.65 1.78
CA ARG A 240 -62.92 75.08 1.85
C ARG A 240 -63.57 75.90 0.73
N ALA A 241 -63.56 75.40 -0.50
CA ALA A 241 -64.16 76.07 -1.64
C ALA A 241 -65.69 76.19 -1.51
N GLU A 242 -66.35 75.16 -0.96
CA GLU A 242 -67.79 75.14 -0.70
C GLU A 242 -68.18 76.15 0.38
N ILE A 243 -67.42 76.20 1.48
CA ILE A 243 -67.57 77.25 2.51
C ILE A 243 -67.39 78.65 1.90
N SER A 244 -66.36 78.84 1.06
CA SER A 244 -66.11 80.13 0.39
C SER A 244 -67.26 80.54 -0.52
N LYS A 245 -67.80 79.61 -1.35
CA LYS A 245 -68.96 79.88 -2.21
C LYS A 245 -70.21 80.23 -1.40
N GLU A 246 -70.48 79.52 -0.31
CA GLU A 246 -71.61 79.84 0.57
C GLU A 246 -71.45 81.21 1.24
N LEU A 247 -70.23 81.58 1.64
CA LEU A 247 -69.93 82.93 2.14
C LEU A 247 -70.18 84.00 1.08
N GLU A 248 -69.67 83.82 -0.14
CA GLU A 248 -69.91 84.74 -1.26
C GLU A 248 -71.40 84.88 -1.58
N LYS A 249 -72.13 83.77 -1.65
CA LYS A 249 -73.58 83.77 -1.88
C LYS A 249 -74.34 84.51 -0.78
N LYS A 250 -73.96 84.31 0.49
CA LYS A 250 -74.52 85.07 1.63
C LYS A 250 -74.20 86.56 1.53
N MET A 251 -72.97 86.93 1.18
CA MET A 251 -72.58 88.33 0.99
C MET A 251 -73.37 88.99 -0.15
N SER A 252 -73.52 88.31 -1.29
CA SER A 252 -74.33 88.79 -2.41
C SER A 252 -75.80 88.96 -2.02
N SER A 253 -76.39 88.02 -1.30
CA SER A 253 -77.76 88.14 -0.76
C SER A 253 -77.92 89.34 0.18
N VAL A 254 -76.95 89.57 1.07
CA VAL A 254 -76.95 90.75 1.97
C VAL A 254 -76.83 92.04 1.18
N MET A 255 -75.99 92.09 0.14
CA MET A 255 -75.81 93.25 -0.72
C MET A 255 -77.07 93.52 -1.57
N GLU A 256 -77.67 92.50 -2.18
CA GLU A 256 -78.96 92.62 -2.88
C GLU A 256 -80.06 93.14 -1.96
N LYS A 257 -80.13 92.63 -0.72
CA LYS A 257 -81.10 93.10 0.27
C LYS A 257 -80.87 94.56 0.63
N LYS A 258 -79.61 94.97 0.88
CA LYS A 258 -79.26 96.37 1.13
C LYS A 258 -79.60 97.26 -0.08
N MET A 259 -79.29 96.83 -1.30
CA MET A 259 -79.59 97.58 -2.52
C MET A 259 -81.10 97.68 -2.77
N SER A 260 -81.87 96.61 -2.52
CA SER A 260 -83.33 96.62 -2.58
C SER A 260 -83.92 97.59 -1.56
N ASP A 261 -83.43 97.58 -0.32
CA ASP A 261 -83.90 98.48 0.74
C ASP A 261 -83.52 99.95 0.45
N MET A 262 -82.34 100.20 -0.12
CA MET A 262 -81.90 101.52 -0.56
C MET A 262 -82.73 102.02 -1.76
N SER A 263 -83.01 101.15 -2.73
CA SER A 263 -83.83 101.45 -3.91
C SER A 263 -85.29 101.71 -3.53
N LYS A 264 -85.84 100.96 -2.56
CA LYS A 264 -87.15 101.26 -1.96
C LYS A 264 -87.18 102.62 -1.25
N ARG A 265 -86.11 102.99 -0.54
CA ARG A 265 -85.97 104.35 0.05
C ARG A 265 -85.93 105.44 -1.01
N LEU A 266 -85.17 105.26 -2.09
CA LEU A 266 -85.08 106.24 -3.19
C LEU A 266 -86.38 106.35 -3.98
N PHE A 267 -87.08 105.24 -4.23
CA PHE A 267 -88.38 105.24 -4.90
C PHE A 267 -89.46 105.94 -4.04
N SER A 268 -89.37 105.84 -2.71
CA SER A 268 -90.20 106.63 -1.78
C SER A 268 -89.85 108.13 -1.77
N GLN A 269 -88.68 108.54 -2.25
CA GLN A 269 -88.19 109.92 -2.20
C GLN A 269 -88.40 110.69 -3.52
N PHE A 270 -88.54 109.99 -4.66
CA PHE A 270 -88.70 110.60 -5.99
C PHE A 270 -89.92 110.11 -6.80
N GLY A 271 -90.64 109.08 -6.37
CA GLY A 271 -91.78 108.48 -7.09
C GLY A 271 -93.16 109.08 -6.75
N GLY A 272 -93.22 110.31 -6.24
CA GLY A 272 -94.45 110.98 -5.82
C GLY A 272 -94.61 112.37 -6.43
N SER A 273 -94.77 112.47 -7.75
CA SER A 273 -95.41 113.66 -8.33
C SER A 273 -96.10 113.32 -9.65
N LYS A 274 -97.40 113.02 -9.55
CA LYS A 274 -98.36 113.29 -10.61
C LYS A 274 -98.62 114.79 -10.61
N ARG A 275 -98.26 115.47 -11.70
CA ARG A 275 -99.05 116.48 -12.43
C ARG A 275 -98.22 117.02 -13.58
#